data_AF-A0A5J4RJK1-F1
#
_entry.id   AF-A0A5J4RJK1-F1
#
_cell.length_a   1.000
_cell.length_b   1.000
_cell.length_c   1.000
_cell.angle_alpha   90.00
_cell.angle_beta   90.00
_cell.angle_gamma   90.00
#
_symmetry.space_group_name_H-M   'P 1'
#
loop_
_entity.id
_entity.type
_entity.pdbx_description
1 polymer ?
#
loop_
_entity_poly.entity_id
_entity_poly.type
_entity_poly.pdbx_seq_one_letter_code
_entity_poly.pdbx_strand_id
1 'polypeptide(L)'
;MYETMEVICELMLVGEPGTGKTTCLRTDEKYNSSKQEINKIIDNSFNSAEKYLEKFQPLGRIFEYSLKWDFVNKYKKRVRKVEVIRNDLRRMKQQMSDVKKMNISNYAGLLTMDARPLKNNLMPIPQNCSDQIKQHLHDLFAEISDQCR
;
A
#
# COMPACT_ATOMS: atom_id res chain seq x y z
N MET A 1 -17.78 40.88 9.01
CA MET A 1 -19.13 40.90 9.57
C MET A 1 -20.06 40.49 8.45
N TYR A 2 -20.74 39.35 8.54
CA TYR A 2 -21.71 38.92 7.54
C TYR A 2 -23.06 38.78 8.25
N GLU A 3 -23.99 39.67 7.94
CA GLU A 3 -25.37 39.64 8.43
C GLU A 3 -26.16 38.59 7.64
N THR A 4 -26.96 37.78 8.34
CA THR A 4 -27.89 36.85 7.71
C THR A 4 -29.23 37.56 7.52
N MET A 5 -29.60 37.85 6.28
CA MET A 5 -30.89 38.47 5.93
C MET A 5 -31.90 37.39 5.56
N GLU A 6 -33.02 37.32 6.30
CA GLU A 6 -34.25 36.65 5.87
C GLU A 6 -35.33 37.73 5.67
N VAL A 7 -36.03 37.71 4.54
CA VAL A 7 -37.13 38.65 4.23
C VAL A 7 -38.45 37.92 4.37
N ILE A 8 -39.32 38.42 5.25
CA ILE A 8 -40.70 37.94 5.39
C ILE A 8 -41.62 39.15 5.29
N CYS A 9 -42.58 39.12 4.35
CA CYS A 9 -43.60 40.16 4.15
C CYS A 9 -43.03 41.59 4.08
N GLU A 10 -42.08 41.83 3.17
CA GLU A 10 -41.51 43.17 2.87
C GLU A 10 -40.78 43.86 4.05
N LEU A 11 -40.61 43.19 5.19
CA LEU A 11 -39.80 43.65 6.31
C LEU A 11 -38.44 42.91 6.34
N MET A 12 -37.35 43.68 6.34
CA MET A 12 -36.02 43.16 6.65
C MET A 12 -35.88 43.04 8.16
N LEU A 13 -35.85 41.81 8.67
CA LEU A 13 -35.42 41.54 10.04
C LEU A 13 -33.90 41.39 10.06
N VAL A 14 -33.22 42.45 10.50
CA VAL A 14 -31.77 42.42 10.77
C VAL A 14 -31.58 41.95 12.21
N GLY A 15 -31.20 40.68 12.40
CA GLY A 15 -30.81 40.16 13.72
C GLY A 15 -29.47 40.75 14.17
N GLU A 16 -29.26 40.92 15.49
CA GLU A 16 -28.01 41.45 16.03
C GLU A 16 -26.78 40.69 15.47
N PRO A 17 -25.67 41.39 15.13
CA PRO A 17 -24.47 40.77 14.60
C PRO A 17 -23.92 39.73 15.58
N GLY A 18 -24.15 38.45 15.28
CA GLY A 18 -23.81 37.33 16.17
C GLY A 18 -24.92 36.29 16.33
N THR A 19 -26.15 36.62 15.95
CA THR A 19 -27.36 35.78 16.13
C THR A 19 -27.68 34.87 14.95
N GLY A 20 -26.91 34.92 13.87
CA GLY A 20 -27.05 33.99 12.75
C GLY A 20 -26.91 32.55 13.24
N LYS A 21 -27.77 31.64 12.76
CA LYS A 21 -27.83 30.21 13.16
C LYS A 21 -26.42 29.56 13.19
N THR A 22 -25.56 29.92 12.26
CA THR A 22 -24.16 29.46 12.14
C THR A 22 -23.23 29.98 13.23
N THR A 23 -23.47 31.16 13.77
CA THR A 23 -22.67 31.78 14.83
C THR A 23 -23.06 31.24 16.20
N CYS A 24 -24.36 31.04 16.46
CA CYS A 24 -24.86 30.42 17.69
C CYS A 24 -24.35 28.98 17.89
N LEU A 25 -24.26 28.21 16.80
CA LEU A 25 -23.69 26.85 16.83
C LEU A 25 -22.17 26.87 17.09
N ARG A 26 -21.45 27.89 16.64
CA ARG A 26 -19.99 28.00 16.84
C ARG A 26 -19.61 28.34 18.28
N THR A 27 -20.51 28.95 19.05
CA THR A 27 -20.31 29.26 20.47
C THR A 27 -20.82 28.14 21.40
N ASP A 28 -21.58 27.18 20.87
CA ASP A 28 -22.08 26.05 21.65
C ASP A 28 -20.93 25.10 22.04
N GLU A 29 -20.71 24.95 23.35
CA GLU A 29 -19.67 24.10 23.91
C GLU A 29 -19.84 22.62 23.54
N LYS A 30 -21.08 22.11 23.48
CA LYS A 30 -21.36 20.71 23.12
C LYS A 30 -21.08 20.46 21.65
N TYR A 31 -21.43 21.42 20.80
CA TYR A 31 -21.09 21.35 19.37
C TYR A 31 -19.58 21.34 19.17
N ASN A 32 -18.86 22.25 19.82
CA ASN A 32 -17.40 22.34 19.70
C ASN A 32 -16.69 21.10 20.27
N SER A 33 -17.15 20.57 21.41
CA SER A 33 -16.63 19.33 22.00
C SER A 33 -16.82 18.15 21.06
N SER A 34 -18.03 17.95 20.53
CA SER A 34 -18.33 16.87 19.57
C SER A 34 -17.47 17.00 18.30
N LYS A 35 -17.30 18.23 17.79
CA LYS A 35 -16.45 18.50 16.63
C LYS A 35 -14.98 18.15 16.89
N GLN A 36 -14.45 18.51 18.06
CA GLN A 36 -13.08 18.15 18.44
C GLN A 36 -12.91 16.63 18.56
N GLU A 37 -13.89 15.94 19.13
CA GLU A 37 -13.87 14.49 19.26
C GLU A 37 -13.89 13.79 17.90
N ILE A 38 -14.75 14.23 16.97
CA ILE A 38 -14.79 13.73 15.60
C ILE A 38 -13.44 13.93 14.90
N ASN A 39 -12.86 15.13 14.98
CA ASN A 39 -11.55 15.41 14.39
C ASN A 39 -10.48 14.49 14.96
N LYS A 40 -10.48 14.28 16.29
CA LYS A 40 -9.54 13.37 16.95
C LYS A 40 -9.70 11.93 16.47
N ILE A 41 -10.92 11.45 16.25
CA ILE A 41 -11.17 10.10 15.70
C ILE A 41 -10.63 9.99 14.27
N ILE A 42 -10.82 11.02 13.46
CA ILE A 42 -10.30 11.09 12.08
C ILE A 42 -8.76 11.04 12.10
N ASP A 43 -8.13 11.90 12.88
CA ASP A 43 -6.66 11.98 12.99
C ASP A 43 -6.07 10.64 13.47
N ASN A 44 -6.70 10.01 14.48
CA ASN A 44 -6.28 8.70 14.97
C ASN A 44 -6.43 7.60 13.91
N SER A 45 -7.46 7.68 13.07
CA SER A 45 -7.68 6.72 11.98
C SER A 45 -6.56 6.82 10.94
N PHE A 46 -6.18 8.04 10.54
CA PHE A 46 -5.07 8.26 9.61
C PHE A 46 -3.72 7.85 10.22
N ASN A 47 -3.44 8.21 11.46
CA ASN A 47 -2.21 7.79 12.16
C ASN A 47 -2.11 6.25 12.26
N SER A 48 -3.24 5.56 12.46
CA SER A 48 -3.28 4.10 12.48
C SER A 48 -3.07 3.49 11.10
N ALA A 49 -3.58 4.14 10.05
CA ALA A 49 -3.36 3.74 8.66
C ALA A 49 -1.88 3.88 8.26
N GLU A 50 -1.20 4.97 8.65
CA GLU A 50 0.23 5.15 8.39
C GLU A 50 1.08 4.04 9.04
N LYS A 51 0.81 3.72 10.32
CA LYS A 51 1.47 2.60 11.02
C LYS A 51 1.22 1.24 10.34
N TYR A 52 0.06 1.07 9.71
CA TYR A 52 -0.21 -0.13 8.93
C TYR A 52 0.65 -0.20 7.66
N LEU A 53 0.90 0.94 7.00
CA LEU A 53 1.75 1.01 5.81
C LEU A 53 3.21 0.62 6.08
N GLU A 54 3.74 0.94 7.26
CA GLU A 54 5.10 0.57 7.67
C GLU A 54 5.37 -0.94 7.54
N LYS A 55 4.34 -1.77 7.74
CA LYS A 55 4.44 -3.24 7.64
C LYS A 55 4.78 -3.71 6.22
N PHE A 56 4.51 -2.90 5.20
CA PHE A 56 4.80 -3.22 3.81
C PHE A 56 6.16 -2.71 3.32
N GLN A 57 6.85 -1.85 4.08
CA GLN A 57 8.18 -1.33 3.73
C GLN A 57 9.19 -2.44 3.33
N PRO A 58 9.28 -3.58 4.05
CA PRO A 58 10.19 -4.66 3.67
C PRO A 58 9.87 -5.27 2.29
N LEU A 59 8.60 -5.25 1.86
CA LEU A 59 8.16 -5.80 0.57
C LEU A 59 8.56 -4.91 -0.61
N GLY A 60 8.86 -3.62 -0.38
CA GLY A 60 9.38 -2.71 -1.41
C GLY A 60 10.61 -3.28 -2.12
N ARG A 61 11.44 -4.06 -1.40
CA ARG A 61 12.62 -4.74 -1.97
C ARG A 61 12.28 -5.74 -3.07
N ILE A 62 11.09 -6.36 -3.03
CA ILE A 62 10.65 -7.29 -4.08
C ILE A 62 10.35 -6.52 -5.36
N PHE A 63 9.69 -5.37 -5.23
CA PHE A 63 9.42 -4.49 -6.36
C PHE A 63 10.69 -3.87 -6.93
N GLU A 64 11.59 -3.33 -6.08
CA GLU A 64 12.88 -2.83 -6.55
C GLU A 64 13.71 -3.91 -7.25
N TYR A 65 13.62 -5.15 -6.78
CA TYR A 65 14.30 -6.27 -7.40
C TYR A 65 13.77 -6.53 -8.81
N SER A 66 12.46 -6.43 -9.05
CA SER A 66 11.91 -6.62 -10.39
C SER A 66 12.40 -5.56 -11.38
N LEU A 67 12.56 -4.32 -10.93
CA LEU A 67 13.10 -3.23 -11.76
C LEU A 67 14.55 -3.46 -12.18
N LYS A 68 15.35 -4.11 -11.33
CA LYS A 68 16.77 -4.39 -11.56
C LYS A 68 17.01 -5.75 -12.21
N TRP A 69 16.00 -6.62 -12.24
CA TRP A 69 16.12 -7.99 -12.71
C TRP A 69 16.22 -8.02 -14.23
N ASP A 70 17.41 -8.35 -14.73
CA ASP A 70 17.70 -8.53 -16.14
C ASP A 70 18.17 -9.96 -16.38
N PHE A 71 17.22 -10.82 -16.73
CA PHE A 71 17.49 -12.23 -16.91
C PHE A 71 18.32 -12.51 -18.17
N VAL A 72 17.92 -11.95 -19.31
CA VAL A 72 18.46 -12.30 -20.63
C VAL A 72 19.87 -11.76 -20.81
N ASN A 73 20.11 -10.49 -20.46
CA ASN A 73 21.39 -9.85 -20.76
C ASN A 73 22.41 -10.02 -19.63
N LYS A 74 21.96 -10.11 -18.37
CA LYS A 74 22.87 -10.18 -17.21
C LYS A 74 22.87 -11.52 -16.49
N TYR A 75 21.71 -12.13 -16.26
CA TYR A 75 21.65 -13.34 -15.46
C TYR A 75 22.15 -14.57 -16.23
N LYS A 76 21.61 -14.82 -17.43
CA LYS A 76 21.91 -15.98 -18.28
C LYS A 76 23.35 -16.01 -18.80
N LYS A 77 23.94 -14.85 -19.09
CA LYS A 77 25.30 -14.76 -19.65
C LYS A 77 26.42 -15.00 -18.62
N ARG A 78 26.11 -14.97 -17.33
CA ARG A 78 27.12 -15.13 -16.27
C ARG A 78 27.30 -16.60 -15.93
N VAL A 79 28.53 -17.08 -15.98
CA VAL A 79 28.90 -18.38 -15.40
C VAL A 79 28.71 -18.28 -13.87
N ARG A 80 27.78 -19.07 -13.33
CA ARG A 80 27.49 -19.12 -11.89
C ARG A 80 27.71 -20.52 -11.35
N LYS A 81 28.23 -20.58 -10.11
CA LYS A 81 28.25 -21.83 -9.35
C LYS A 81 26.82 -22.25 -9.01
N VAL A 82 26.57 -23.56 -8.96
CA VAL A 82 25.28 -24.16 -8.58
C VAL A 82 24.77 -23.63 -7.24
N GLU A 83 25.67 -23.37 -6.28
CA GLU A 83 25.34 -22.79 -4.97
C GLU A 83 24.69 -21.42 -5.07
N VAL A 84 25.16 -20.56 -5.99
CA VAL A 84 24.60 -19.22 -6.19
C VAL A 84 23.17 -19.31 -6.73
N ILE A 85 22.96 -20.20 -7.71
CA ILE A 85 21.64 -20.44 -8.30
C ILE A 85 20.66 -21.00 -7.25
N ARG A 86 21.14 -21.92 -6.41
CA ARG A 86 20.36 -22.48 -5.28
C ARG A 86 19.95 -21.39 -4.28
N ASN A 87 20.87 -20.47 -3.95
CA ASN A 87 20.59 -19.35 -3.07
C ASN A 87 19.57 -18.38 -3.68
N ASP A 88 19.67 -18.10 -4.98
CA ASP A 88 18.71 -17.25 -5.70
C ASP A 88 17.30 -17.85 -5.68
N LEU A 89 17.16 -19.15 -5.97
CA LEU A 89 15.88 -19.87 -5.87
C LEU A 89 15.32 -19.87 -4.43
N ARG A 90 16.18 -20.08 -3.42
CA ARG A 90 15.77 -20.02 -2.01
C ARG A 90 15.24 -18.63 -1.63
N ARG A 91 15.91 -17.58 -2.11
CA ARG A 91 15.48 -16.20 -1.90
C ARG A 91 14.13 -15.91 -2.55
N MET A 92 13.90 -16.34 -3.80
CA MET A 92 12.58 -16.17 -4.46
C MET A 92 11.48 -16.89 -3.67
N LYS A 93 11.75 -18.10 -3.19
CA LYS A 93 10.82 -18.87 -2.34
C LYS A 93 10.50 -18.15 -1.02
N GLN A 94 11.50 -17.55 -0.38
CA GLN A 94 11.30 -16.76 0.84
C GLN A 94 10.42 -15.53 0.57
N GLN A 95 10.73 -14.77 -0.47
CA GLN A 95 9.96 -13.59 -0.87
C GLN A 95 8.48 -13.93 -1.16
N MET A 96 8.23 -15.05 -1.84
CA MET A 96 6.85 -15.55 -2.03
C MET A 96 6.16 -15.88 -0.71
N SER A 97 6.86 -16.45 0.26
CA SER A 97 6.30 -16.75 1.58
C SER A 97 5.92 -15.47 2.32
N ASP A 98 6.78 -14.46 2.27
CA ASP A 98 6.57 -13.18 2.93
C ASP A 98 5.34 -12.46 2.35
N VAL A 99 5.19 -12.43 1.02
CA VAL A 99 4.00 -11.85 0.35
C VAL A 99 2.74 -12.67 0.65
N LYS A 100 2.84 -14.01 0.76
CA LYS A 100 1.70 -14.87 1.11
C LYS A 100 1.16 -14.59 2.51
N LYS A 101 2.04 -14.36 3.49
CA LYS A 101 1.71 -14.06 4.90
C LYS A 101 1.17 -12.65 5.11
N MET A 102 1.22 -11.80 4.09
CA MET A 102 0.73 -10.45 4.16
C MET A 102 -0.76 -10.41 4.53
N ASN A 103 -1.10 -9.62 5.56
CA ASN A 103 -2.49 -9.35 5.89
C ASN A 103 -3.10 -8.43 4.83
N ILE A 104 -4.09 -8.94 4.10
CA ILE A 104 -4.70 -8.29 2.93
C ILE A 104 -5.80 -7.29 3.28
N SER A 105 -6.33 -7.35 4.50
CA SER A 105 -7.42 -6.49 4.95
C SER A 105 -7.17 -6.07 6.39
N ASN A 106 -7.31 -4.79 6.66
CA ASN A 106 -7.21 -4.27 8.01
C ASN A 106 -8.13 -3.06 8.19
N TYR A 107 -8.54 -2.81 9.44
CA TYR A 107 -9.29 -1.62 9.81
C TYR A 107 -8.40 -0.68 10.60
N ALA A 108 -8.43 0.60 10.25
CA ALA A 108 -7.71 1.68 10.92
C ALA A 108 -8.74 2.75 11.32
N GLY A 109 -9.42 2.51 12.45
CA GLY A 109 -10.53 3.36 12.89
C GLY A 109 -11.67 3.38 11.86
N LEU A 110 -11.87 4.55 11.24
CA LEU A 110 -12.89 4.76 10.20
C LEU A 110 -12.47 4.27 8.81
N LEU A 111 -11.20 3.91 8.62
CA LEU A 111 -10.64 3.55 7.31
C LEU A 111 -10.56 2.03 7.15
N THR A 112 -11.00 1.54 5.99
CA THR A 112 -10.79 0.16 5.56
C THR A 112 -9.59 0.11 4.62
N MET A 113 -8.57 -0.67 5.00
CA MET A 113 -7.33 -0.82 4.23
C MET A 113 -7.38 -2.10 3.41
N ASP A 114 -7.23 -1.97 2.09
CA ASP A 114 -7.19 -3.10 1.15
C ASP A 114 -5.81 -3.26 0.51
N ALA A 115 -5.09 -4.31 0.90
CA ALA A 115 -3.79 -4.65 0.36
C ALA A 115 -3.85 -5.82 -0.64
N ARG A 116 -5.04 -6.29 -1.03
CA ARG A 116 -5.19 -7.33 -2.07
C ARG A 116 -4.52 -6.94 -3.40
N PRO A 117 -4.67 -5.69 -3.91
CA PRO A 117 -4.01 -5.30 -5.17
C PRO A 117 -2.49 -5.40 -5.07
N LEU A 118 -1.91 -4.96 -3.95
CA LEU A 118 -0.47 -5.06 -3.70
C LEU A 118 0.00 -6.52 -3.71
N LYS A 119 -0.74 -7.42 -3.04
CA LYS A 119 -0.43 -8.85 -3.04
C LYS A 119 -0.42 -9.43 -4.45
N ASN A 120 -1.46 -9.12 -5.22
CA ASN A 120 -1.66 -9.64 -6.57
C ASN A 120 -0.58 -9.15 -7.53
N ASN A 121 -0.05 -7.95 -7.33
CA ASN A 121 1.03 -7.40 -8.15
C ASN A 121 2.42 -7.92 -7.73
N LEU A 122 2.64 -8.18 -6.43
CA LEU A 122 3.94 -8.64 -5.92
C LEU A 122 4.15 -10.15 -6.08
N MET A 123 3.11 -10.96 -5.93
CA MET A 123 3.21 -12.43 -5.99
C MET A 123 3.83 -12.97 -7.31
N PRO A 124 3.48 -12.46 -8.50
CA PRO A 124 4.01 -12.98 -9.77
C PRO A 124 5.50 -12.70 -9.96
N ILE A 125 6.06 -11.65 -9.34
CA ILE A 125 7.46 -11.24 -9.53
C ILE A 125 8.45 -12.35 -9.16
N PRO A 126 8.51 -12.83 -7.90
CA PRO A 126 9.45 -13.87 -7.52
C PRO A 126 9.11 -15.22 -8.17
N GLN A 127 7.84 -15.48 -8.50
CA GLN A 127 7.43 -16.67 -9.25
C GLN A 127 8.07 -16.69 -10.64
N ASN A 128 7.88 -15.63 -11.42
CA ASN A 128 8.44 -15.49 -12.77
C ASN A 128 9.97 -15.56 -12.75
N CYS A 129 10.63 -14.91 -11.77
CA CYS A 129 12.08 -14.99 -11.61
C CYS A 129 12.54 -16.43 -11.34
N SER A 130 11.86 -17.13 -10.43
CA SER A 130 12.15 -18.54 -10.12
C SER A 130 11.99 -19.42 -11.36
N ASP A 131 10.93 -19.24 -12.13
CA ASP A 131 10.63 -20.08 -13.29
C ASP A 131 11.63 -19.84 -14.43
N GLN A 132 12.05 -18.60 -14.66
CA GLN A 132 13.16 -18.28 -15.57
C GLN A 132 14.45 -19.00 -15.18
N ILE A 133 14.82 -18.98 -13.89
CA ILE A 133 16.03 -19.65 -13.40
C ILE A 133 15.94 -21.17 -13.61
N LYS A 134 14.80 -21.79 -13.28
CA LYS A 134 14.59 -23.22 -13.47
C LYS A 134 14.65 -23.61 -14.94
N GLN A 135 14.00 -22.85 -15.83
CA GLN A 135 14.04 -23.10 -17.26
C GLN A 135 15.48 -23.08 -17.77
N HIS A 136 16.27 -22.08 -17.38
CA HIS A 136 17.67 -22.02 -17.79
C HIS A 136 18.52 -23.19 -17.28
N LEU A 137 18.27 -23.68 -16.06
CA LEU A 137 18.92 -24.89 -15.57
C LEU A 137 18.56 -26.10 -16.44
N HIS A 138 17.28 -26.27 -16.79
CA HIS A 138 16.85 -27.34 -17.68
C HIS A 138 17.53 -27.27 -19.05
N ASP A 139 17.61 -26.07 -19.63
CA ASP A 139 18.31 -25.84 -20.91
C ASP A 139 19.79 -26.24 -20.81
N LEU A 140 20.48 -25.82 -19.74
CA LEU A 140 21.90 -26.18 -19.52
C LEU A 140 22.10 -27.69 -19.36
N PHE A 141 21.21 -28.39 -18.65
CA PHE A 141 21.30 -29.83 -18.51
C PHE A 141 21.06 -30.55 -19.83
N ALA A 142 20.14 -30.07 -20.67
CA ALA A 142 19.91 -30.60 -22.01
C ALA A 142 21.15 -30.41 -22.90
N GLU A 143 21.73 -29.22 -22.92
CA GLU A 143 22.97 -28.93 -23.67
C GLU A 143 24.14 -29.83 -23.24
N ILE A 144 24.33 -30.05 -21.94
CA ILE A 144 25.38 -30.96 -21.43
C ILE A 144 25.08 -32.41 -21.84
N SER A 145 23.82 -32.85 -21.76
CA SER A 145 23.43 -34.21 -22.15
C SER A 145 23.66 -34.47 -23.64
N ASP A 146 23.43 -33.48 -24.50
CA ASP A 146 23.65 -33.57 -25.94
C ASP A 146 25.14 -33.54 -26.30
N GLN A 147 25.97 -32.83 -25.53
CA GLN A 147 27.43 -32.80 -25.72
C GLN A 147 28.14 -34.07 -25.22
N CYS A 148 27.52 -34.85 -24.34
CA CYS A 148 28.05 -36.12 -23.84
C CYS A 148 27.62 -37.35 -24.67
N ARG A 149 26.86 -37.15 -25.75
CA ARG A 149 26.49 -38.18 -26.74
C ARG A 149 27.41 -38.14 -27.96
#